data_AF-A0A829VUJ0-F1
#
_entry.id   AF-A0A829VUJ0-F1
#
_cell.length_a   1.000
_cell.length_b   1.000
_cell.length_c   1.000
_cell.angle_alpha   90.00
_cell.angle_beta   90.00
_cell.angle_gamma   90.00
#
_symmetry.space_group_name_H-M   'P 1'
#
loop_
_entity.id
_entity.type
_entity.pdbx_description
1 polymer ?
#
loop_
_entity_poly.entity_id
_entity_poly.type
_entity_poly.pdbx_seq_one_letter_code
_entity_poly.pdbx_strand_id
1 'polypeptide(L)'
;MSSILKSYRLTHDNKELYAYVEKLKAQGWQYNISEGGCISPDRSTIFVDFRDPYYGQLMCRSDEKKSEYENIVNMFMESGDFVEIK
;
A
#
# COMPACT_ATOMS: atom_id res chain seq x y z
N MET A 1 5.96 19.45 0.98
CA MET A 1 4.73 18.75 0.61
C MET A 1 4.87 17.31 1.10
N SER A 2 4.00 16.78 1.95
CA SER A 2 3.91 15.32 2.10
C SER A 2 2.46 14.91 2.03
N SER A 3 2.04 14.60 0.81
CA SER A 3 0.73 14.07 0.50
C SER A 3 0.97 12.93 -0.46
N ILE A 4 1.59 11.86 0.03
CA ILE A 4 1.69 10.66 -0.80
C ILE A 4 0.70 9.67 -0.23
N LEU A 5 -0.45 9.61 -0.89
CA LEU A 5 -1.40 8.51 -0.83
C LEU A 5 -1.59 8.07 -2.28
N LYS A 6 -1.22 6.82 -2.56
CA LYS A 6 -1.40 6.21 -3.88
C LYS A 6 -2.49 5.16 -3.80
N SER A 7 -3.31 5.03 -4.84
CA SER A 7 -4.44 4.09 -4.88
C SER A 7 -4.27 3.05 -5.98
N TYR A 8 -4.42 1.78 -5.59
CA TYR A 8 -4.57 0.64 -6.48
C TYR A 8 -6.00 0.54 -7.03
N ARG A 9 -7.00 0.88 -6.21
CA ARG A 9 -8.43 0.71 -6.51
C ARG A 9 -8.95 1.68 -7.60
N LEU A 10 -8.24 2.77 -7.87
CA LEU A 10 -8.64 3.71 -8.92
C LEU A 10 -8.41 3.12 -10.32
N THR A 11 -7.48 2.18 -10.46
CA THR A 11 -7.12 1.54 -11.74
C THR A 11 -7.58 0.10 -11.85
N HIS A 12 -7.92 -0.53 -10.72
CA HIS A 12 -8.24 -1.97 -10.62
C HIS A 12 -9.56 -2.19 -9.90
N ASP A 13 -10.23 -3.31 -10.21
CA ASP A 13 -11.48 -3.66 -9.54
C ASP A 13 -11.26 -4.27 -8.14
N ASN A 14 -12.34 -4.48 -7.38
CA ASN A 14 -12.26 -5.04 -6.04
C ASN A 14 -11.76 -6.50 -6.01
N LYS A 15 -11.95 -7.28 -7.08
CA LYS A 15 -11.49 -8.68 -7.13
C LYS A 15 -9.97 -8.74 -7.29
N GLU A 16 -9.42 -7.83 -8.09
CA GLU A 16 -7.98 -7.70 -8.28
C GLU A 16 -7.25 -7.30 -7.00
N LEU A 17 -7.90 -6.56 -6.10
CA LEU A 17 -7.32 -6.16 -4.83
C LEU A 17 -7.00 -7.35 -3.90
N TYR A 18 -7.88 -8.36 -3.83
CA TYR A 18 -7.59 -9.58 -3.07
C TYR A 18 -6.43 -10.37 -3.68
N ALA A 19 -6.38 -10.47 -5.01
CA ALA A 19 -5.25 -11.10 -5.69
C ALA A 19 -3.94 -10.33 -5.43
N TYR A 20 -4.02 -9.00 -5.33
CA TYR A 20 -2.89 -8.14 -5.00
C TYR A 20 -2.38 -8.37 -3.57
N VAL A 21 -3.27 -8.54 -2.60
CA VAL A 21 -2.92 -8.92 -1.22
C VAL A 21 -2.12 -10.22 -1.20
N GLU A 22 -2.54 -11.24 -1.97
CA GLU A 22 -1.80 -12.51 -2.07
C GLU A 22 -0.43 -12.34 -2.75
N LYS A 23 -0.32 -11.47 -3.78
CA LYS A 23 0.96 -11.09 -4.40
C LYS A 23 1.91 -10.45 -3.36
N LEU A 24 1.41 -9.52 -2.56
CA LEU A 24 2.21 -8.85 -1.52
C LEU A 24 2.68 -9.84 -0.44
N LYS A 25 1.81 -10.75 0.01
CA LYS A 25 2.18 -11.82 0.95
C LYS A 25 3.30 -12.70 0.39
N ALA A 26 3.23 -13.08 -0.89
CA ALA A 26 4.27 -13.86 -1.55
C ALA A 26 5.61 -13.12 -1.65
N GLN A 27 5.59 -11.78 -1.63
CA GLN A 27 6.78 -10.91 -1.57
C GLN A 27 7.26 -10.65 -0.14
N GLY A 28 6.66 -11.29 0.87
CA GLY A 28 7.06 -11.18 2.27
C GLY A 28 6.34 -10.09 3.07
N TRP A 29 5.32 -9.45 2.51
CA TRP A 29 4.48 -8.52 3.28
C TRP A 29 3.66 -9.28 4.32
N GLN A 30 3.55 -8.73 5.53
CA GLN A 30 2.84 -9.35 6.64
C GLN A 30 1.41 -8.82 6.71
N TYR A 31 0.44 -9.70 6.51
CA TYR A 31 -0.97 -9.34 6.68
C TYR A 31 -1.32 -9.19 8.16
N ASN A 32 -1.91 -8.06 8.53
CA ASN A 32 -2.33 -7.77 9.89
C ASN A 32 -3.76 -7.23 9.89
N ILE A 33 -4.67 -8.05 10.42
CA ILE A 33 -6.11 -7.72 10.45
C ILE A 33 -6.38 -6.50 11.34
N SER A 34 -5.63 -6.33 12.43
CA SER A 34 -5.83 -5.19 13.35
C SER A 34 -5.43 -3.85 12.72
N GLU A 35 -4.53 -3.87 11.75
CA GLU A 35 -4.02 -2.68 11.06
C GLU A 35 -4.81 -2.36 9.78
N GLY A 36 -5.64 -3.30 9.31
CA GLY A 36 -6.49 -3.11 8.14
C GLY A 36 -5.81 -3.44 6.81
N GLY A 37 -4.72 -4.22 6.81
CA GLY A 37 -3.85 -4.31 5.63
C GLY A 37 -2.65 -5.26 5.67
N CYS A 38 -1.90 -5.24 4.57
CA CYS A 38 -0.57 -5.84 4.43
C CYS A 38 0.51 -4.83 4.79
N ILE A 39 1.42 -5.18 5.69
CA ILE A 39 2.53 -4.36 6.15
C ILE A 39 3.80 -4.78 5.40
N SER A 40 4.56 -3.80 4.90
CA SER A 40 5.84 -4.04 4.23
C SER A 40 6.87 -4.71 5.15
N PRO A 41 7.85 -5.46 4.62
CA PRO A 41 8.87 -6.15 5.43
C PRO A 41 9.67 -5.21 6.35
N ASP A 42 9.97 -4.01 5.87
CA ASP A 42 10.65 -2.94 6.62
C ASP A 42 9.72 -2.21 7.60
N ARG A 43 8.42 -2.52 7.60
CA ARG A 43 7.35 -1.92 8.40
C ARG A 43 7.12 -0.42 8.19
N SER A 44 7.63 0.15 7.09
CA SER A 44 7.45 1.58 6.74
C SER A 44 6.06 1.86 6.16
N THR A 45 5.47 0.86 5.51
CA THR A 45 4.28 1.02 4.66
C THR A 45 3.20 0.01 5.04
N ILE A 46 1.94 0.44 4.94
CA ILE A 46 0.79 -0.47 4.92
C ILE A 46 0.00 -0.29 3.62
N PHE A 47 -0.30 -1.40 2.96
CA PHE A 47 -1.32 -1.49 1.91
C PHE A 47 -2.64 -1.85 2.56
N VAL A 48 -3.62 -0.96 2.48
CA VAL A 48 -4.91 -1.10 3.16
C VAL A 48 -5.91 -1.82 2.25
N ASP A 49 -6.49 -2.92 2.69
CA ASP A 49 -7.37 -3.76 1.86
C ASP A 49 -8.78 -4.01 2.45
N PHE A 50 -9.10 -3.48 3.64
CA PHE A 50 -10.47 -3.52 4.18
C PHE A 50 -10.82 -2.40 5.18
N ARG A 51 -10.04 -1.31 5.24
CA ARG A 51 -10.33 -0.15 6.09
C ARG A 51 -10.77 1.06 5.27
N ASP A 52 -12.02 1.48 5.45
CA ASP A 52 -12.55 2.73 4.89
C ASP A 52 -11.95 3.96 5.59
N PRO A 53 -11.68 5.08 4.89
CA PRO A 53 -11.81 5.32 3.44
C PRO A 53 -10.55 4.94 2.62
N TYR A 54 -9.60 4.23 3.23
CA TYR A 54 -8.26 4.02 2.68
C TYR A 54 -8.12 2.75 1.83
N TYR A 55 -9.23 2.15 1.42
CA TYR A 55 -9.24 0.88 0.68
C TYR A 55 -8.43 0.97 -0.62
N GLY A 56 -7.47 0.06 -0.78
CA GLY A 56 -6.54 0.00 -1.89
C GLY A 56 -5.43 1.06 -1.84
N GLN A 57 -5.18 1.71 -0.69
CA GLN A 57 -4.19 2.77 -0.59
C GLN A 57 -2.90 2.33 0.12
N LEU A 58 -1.78 2.92 -0.26
CA LEU A 58 -0.53 2.87 0.51
C LEU A 58 -0.53 4.00 1.54
N MET A 59 -0.22 3.66 2.79
CA MET A 59 -0.08 4.62 3.87
C MET A 59 1.26 4.49 4.58
N CYS A 60 1.83 5.62 5.00
CA CYS A 60 3.00 5.66 5.87
C CYS A 60 2.62 5.14 7.26
N ARG A 61 3.34 4.14 7.75
CA ARG A 61 3.09 3.52 9.06
C ARG A 61 3.94 4.13 10.19
N SER A 62 5.06 4.76 9.84
CA SER A 62 5.99 5.35 10.79
C SER A 62 6.68 6.54 10.17
N ASP A 63 6.51 7.72 10.77
CA ASP A 63 7.18 8.95 10.31
C ASP A 63 8.71 8.85 10.37
N GLU A 64 9.24 8.02 11.27
CA GLU A 64 10.68 7.72 11.37
C GLU A 64 11.20 6.95 10.14
N LYS A 65 10.30 6.28 9.40
CA LYS A 65 10.60 5.48 8.20
C LYS A 65 10.02 6.09 6.93
N LYS A 66 9.85 7.41 6.92
CA LYS A 66 9.24 8.13 5.79
C LYS A 66 10.04 7.96 4.50
N SER A 67 11.36 7.91 4.57
CA SER A 67 12.22 7.73 3.39
C SER A 67 12.00 6.34 2.76
N GLU A 68 11.89 5.31 3.59
CA GLU A 68 11.60 3.94 3.14
C GLU A 68 10.18 3.82 2.56
N TYR A 69 9.21 4.48 3.19
CA TYR A 69 7.86 4.61 2.65
C TYR A 69 7.86 5.23 1.25
N GLU A 70 8.56 6.36 1.08
CA GLU A 70 8.68 7.05 -0.21
C GLU A 70 9.34 6.17 -1.28
N ASN A 71 10.36 5.38 -0.91
CA ASN A 71 10.98 4.42 -1.82
C ASN A 71 10.01 3.33 -2.27
N ILE A 72 9.26 2.72 -1.35
CA ILE A 72 8.25 1.70 -1.67
C ILE A 72 7.18 2.28 -2.59
N VAL A 73 6.71 3.50 -2.29
CA VAL A 73 5.71 4.16 -3.13
C VAL A 73 6.26 4.40 -4.54
N ASN A 74 7.49 4.92 -4.67
CA ASN A 74 8.08 5.17 -5.99
C ASN A 74 8.21 3.88 -6.80
N MET A 75 8.65 2.78 -6.18
CA MET A 75 8.71 1.47 -6.85
C MET A 75 7.34 1.02 -7.39
N PHE A 76 6.27 1.20 -6.61
CA PHE A 76 4.91 0.84 -7.03
C PHE A 76 4.29 1.78 -8.07
N MET A 77 4.71 3.05 -8.10
CA MET A 77 4.33 3.98 -9.16
C MET A 77 5.05 3.63 -10.47
N GLU A 78 6.34 3.32 -10.39
CA GLU A 78 7.16 2.93 -11.55
C GLU A 78 6.71 1.60 -12.16
N SER A 79 6.22 0.65 -11.35
CA SER A 79 5.61 -0.58 -11.85
C SER A 79 4.25 -0.38 -12.52
N GLY A 80 3.62 0.79 -12.34
CA GLY A 80 2.26 1.06 -12.79
C GLY A 80 1.18 0.39 -11.93
N ASP A 81 1.56 -0.23 -10.80
CA ASP A 81 0.61 -0.88 -9.90
C ASP A 81 -0.31 0.16 -9.21
N PHE A 82 0.17 1.40 -9.01
CA PHE A 82 -0.56 2.44 -8.28
C PHE A 82 -0.62 3.79 -9.02
N VAL A 83 -1.65 4.58 -8.69
CA VAL A 83 -1.78 5.97 -9.15
C VAL A 83 -1.79 6.96 -8.00
N GLU A 84 -1.39 8.20 -8.28
CA GLU A 84 -1.46 9.30 -7.33
C GLU A 84 -2.89 9.76 -7.09
N ILE A 85 -3.27 9.87 -5.82
CA ILE A 85 -4.53 10.49 -5.40
C ILE A 85 -4.28 11.99 -5.25
N LYS A 86 -5.09 12.82 -5.93
CA LYS A 86 -5.03 14.28 -5.85
C LYS A 86 -5.93 14.83 -4.75
#